data_AF-A0A2E4PHK2-F1
#
_entry.id   AF-A0A2E4PHK2-F1
#
_cell.length_a   1.000
_cell.length_b   1.000
_cell.length_c   1.000
_cell.angle_alpha   90.00
_cell.angle_beta   90.00
_cell.angle_gamma   90.00
#
_symmetry.space_group_name_H-M   'P 1'
#
loop_
_entity.id
_entity.type
_entity.pdbx_description
1 polymer ?
#
loop_
_entity_poly.entity_id
_entity_poly.type
_entity_poly.pdbx_seq_one_letter_code
_entity_poly.pdbx_strand_id
1 'polypeptide(L)'
;MNVLQKIARKIITISFDFSVSTIERFNDMELYNQKVSALRNLEKGMLGKEIATCLDHHQLTLVPNYESHDLKHVLLDYKMTAEDEIRMQAFMLGNGNYTIPCFAILAFGALLLPDLWSTFYKDYKKGRKSIPISSWTIEDYATYTIHELRLKLNKPVTEKRNVMNLKSITKLGAFASIIAGIFGMLFCLPFLFSSNLADLVGAGFPFVGGAILLVGGLITLSNLSRPEKSQLVKVV
;
A
#
# COMPACT_ATOMS: atom_id res chain seq x y z
N MET A 1 20.49 -2.55 16.69
CA MET A 1 20.25 -1.96 15.35
C MET A 1 21.58 -1.72 14.67
N ASN A 2 21.82 -2.34 13.53
CA ASN A 2 23.09 -2.24 12.81
C ASN A 2 23.18 -0.90 12.03
N VAL A 3 24.35 -0.61 11.45
CA VAL A 3 24.60 0.65 10.73
C VAL A 3 23.69 0.81 9.51
N LEU A 4 23.51 -0.27 8.73
CA LEU A 4 22.62 -0.28 7.57
C LEU A 4 21.16 0.06 7.94
N GLN A 5 20.66 -0.50 9.03
CA GLN A 5 19.32 -0.23 9.57
C GLN A 5 19.15 1.23 9.99
N LYS A 6 20.19 1.85 10.56
CA LYS A 6 20.16 3.29 10.89
C LYS A 6 20.13 4.15 9.63
N ILE A 7 20.92 3.80 8.62
CA ILE A 7 20.95 4.50 7.33
C ILE A 7 19.59 4.39 6.64
N ALA A 8 19.02 3.18 6.55
CA ALA A 8 17.72 2.94 5.96
C ALA A 8 16.63 3.81 6.62
N ARG A 9 16.54 3.80 7.95
CA ARG A 9 15.59 4.64 8.69
C ARG A 9 15.78 6.12 8.43
N LYS A 10 17.03 6.60 8.39
CA LYS A 10 17.33 8.00 8.08
C LYS A 10 16.90 8.38 6.66
N ILE A 11 17.14 7.51 5.66
CA ILE A 11 16.68 7.72 4.28
C ILE A 11 15.16 7.85 4.26
N ILE A 12 14.45 6.96 4.96
CA ILE A 12 12.98 6.95 4.98
C ILE A 12 12.45 8.22 5.64
N THR A 13 12.98 8.61 6.80
CA THR A 13 12.59 9.87 7.48
C THR A 13 12.77 11.07 6.58
N ILE A 14 13.95 11.24 5.98
CA ILE A 14 14.21 12.34 5.05
C ILE A 14 13.22 12.31 3.87
N SER A 15 12.90 11.13 3.35
CA SER A 15 11.98 10.97 2.22
C SER A 15 10.56 11.41 2.58
N PHE A 16 10.06 11.06 3.76
CA PHE A 16 8.75 11.49 4.24
C PHE A 16 8.70 12.99 4.52
N ASP A 17 9.69 13.52 5.26
CA ASP A 17 9.76 14.94 5.58
C ASP A 17 9.82 15.79 4.30
N PHE A 18 10.62 15.35 3.33
CA PHE A 18 10.69 15.99 2.02
C PHE A 18 9.34 15.95 1.28
N SER A 19 8.63 14.82 1.33
CA SER A 19 7.32 14.67 0.67
C SER A 19 6.29 15.60 1.30
N VAL A 20 6.19 15.63 2.63
CA VAL A 20 5.24 16.49 3.36
C VAL A 20 5.56 17.96 3.10
N SER A 21 6.83 18.37 3.28
CA SER A 21 7.27 19.75 3.05
C SER A 21 7.01 20.22 1.62
N THR A 22 7.16 19.32 0.64
CA THR A 22 6.83 19.61 -0.75
C THR A 22 5.34 19.90 -0.90
N ILE A 23 4.46 19.05 -0.37
CA ILE A 23 3.01 19.25 -0.45
C ILE A 23 2.61 20.57 0.20
N GLU A 24 3.09 20.85 1.41
CA GLU A 24 2.79 22.09 2.12
C GLU A 24 3.20 23.33 1.33
N ARG A 25 4.38 23.31 0.71
CA ARG A 25 4.89 24.45 -0.07
C ARG A 25 4.04 24.77 -1.30
N PHE A 26 3.35 23.79 -1.86
CA PHE A 26 2.52 23.96 -3.06
C PHE A 26 1.04 24.21 -2.76
N ASN A 27 0.65 24.34 -1.49
CA ASN A 27 -0.75 24.54 -1.08
C ASN A 27 -0.90 25.73 -0.15
N ASP A 28 -2.09 26.34 -0.15
CA ASP A 28 -2.44 27.35 0.83
C ASP A 28 -2.80 26.68 2.17
N MET A 29 -2.00 26.98 3.20
CA MET A 29 -2.12 26.36 4.52
C MET A 29 -3.13 27.07 5.44
N GLU A 30 -3.65 28.24 5.05
CA GLU A 30 -4.56 29.01 5.92
C GLU A 30 -5.83 28.21 6.27
N LEU A 31 -6.44 27.58 5.27
CA LEU A 31 -7.64 26.74 5.46
C LEU A 31 -7.39 25.59 6.44
N TYR A 32 -6.24 24.91 6.31
CA TYR A 32 -5.88 23.76 7.15
C TYR A 32 -5.59 24.18 8.58
N ASN A 33 -4.93 25.32 8.77
CA ASN A 33 -4.71 25.90 10.10
C ASN A 33 -6.02 26.28 10.78
N GLN A 34 -6.99 26.84 10.03
CA GLN A 34 -8.34 27.10 10.54
C GLN A 34 -9.07 25.80 10.92
N LYS A 35 -8.98 24.75 10.08
CA LYS A 35 -9.53 23.42 10.41
C LYS A 35 -8.94 22.87 11.70
N VAL A 36 -7.61 22.86 11.86
CA VAL A 36 -6.96 22.41 13.11
C VAL A 36 -7.42 23.24 14.30
N SER A 37 -7.54 24.56 14.14
CA SER A 37 -8.04 25.45 15.20
C SER A 37 -9.47 25.09 15.63
N ALA A 38 -10.35 24.77 14.67
CA ALA A 38 -11.70 24.30 14.99
C ALA A 38 -11.68 22.98 15.77
N LEU A 39 -10.81 22.04 15.39
CA LEU A 39 -10.63 20.77 16.10
C LEU A 39 -10.12 20.95 17.55
N ARG A 40 -9.29 21.98 17.81
CA ARG A 40 -8.83 22.31 19.17
C ARG A 40 -9.97 22.70 20.11
N ASN A 41 -11.07 23.22 19.59
CA ASN A 41 -12.22 23.66 20.41
C ASN A 41 -13.16 22.53 20.80
N LEU A 42 -12.94 21.31 20.28
CA LEU A 42 -13.74 20.14 20.66
C LEU A 42 -13.41 19.65 22.07
N GLU A 43 -14.34 18.90 22.66
CA GLU A 43 -14.18 18.36 24.00
C GLU A 43 -13.09 17.28 24.06
N LYS A 44 -12.44 17.15 25.23
CA LYS A 44 -11.40 16.15 25.46
C LYS A 44 -11.97 14.73 25.28
N GLY A 45 -11.22 13.87 24.60
CA GLY A 45 -11.64 12.50 24.28
C GLY A 45 -12.44 12.37 22.97
N MET A 46 -12.87 13.47 22.36
CA MET A 46 -13.36 13.48 20.97
C MET A 46 -12.20 13.31 19.99
N LEU A 47 -12.43 12.58 18.90
CA LEU A 47 -11.40 12.28 17.89
C LEU A 47 -10.72 13.55 17.37
N GLY A 48 -11.49 14.60 17.06
CA GLY A 48 -10.95 15.84 16.55
C GLY A 48 -10.01 16.55 17.53
N LYS A 49 -10.37 16.61 18.81
CA LYS A 49 -9.53 17.21 19.86
C LYS A 49 -8.20 16.48 19.99
N GLU A 50 -8.23 15.17 19.87
CA GLU A 50 -7.05 14.31 19.98
C GLU A 50 -6.18 14.37 18.71
N ILE A 51 -6.77 14.53 17.52
CA ILE A 51 -6.05 14.87 16.27
C ILE A 51 -5.28 16.18 16.46
N ALA A 52 -5.96 17.24 16.90
CA ALA A 52 -5.32 18.54 17.11
C ALA A 52 -4.19 18.46 18.16
N THR A 53 -4.42 17.73 19.25
CA THR A 53 -3.40 17.51 20.30
C THR A 53 -2.19 16.73 19.77
N CYS A 54 -2.42 15.72 18.92
CA CYS A 54 -1.36 14.95 18.28
C CYS A 54 -0.51 15.82 17.34
N LEU A 55 -1.16 16.64 16.51
CA LEU A 55 -0.49 17.57 15.60
C LEU A 55 0.33 18.62 16.38
N ASP A 56 -0.25 19.23 17.41
CA ASP A 56 0.42 20.23 18.25
C ASP A 56 1.67 19.67 18.94
N HIS A 57 1.59 18.43 19.44
CA HIS A 57 2.72 17.76 20.09
C HIS A 57 3.90 17.49 19.14
N HIS A 58 3.62 17.26 17.86
CA HIS A 58 4.65 17.02 16.84
C HIS A 58 5.02 18.29 16.06
N GLN A 59 4.43 19.45 16.39
CA GLN A 59 4.58 20.72 15.66
C GLN A 59 4.22 20.59 14.17
N LEU A 60 3.19 19.79 13.89
CA LEU A 60 2.67 19.52 12.55
C LEU A 60 1.33 20.24 12.35
N THR A 61 0.91 20.34 11.09
CA THR A 61 -0.45 20.74 10.71
C THR A 61 -1.06 19.67 9.79
N LEU A 62 -2.34 19.81 9.42
CA LEU A 62 -2.97 18.86 8.50
C LEU A 62 -2.32 18.96 7.12
N VAL A 63 -2.04 17.81 6.52
CA VAL A 63 -1.48 17.76 5.17
C VAL A 63 -2.59 17.93 4.13
N PRO A 64 -2.48 18.89 3.18
CA PRO A 64 -3.47 19.14 2.15
C PRO A 64 -3.86 17.90 1.34
N ASN A 65 -5.17 17.61 1.24
CA ASN A 65 -5.73 16.41 0.59
C ASN A 65 -5.43 15.08 1.30
N TYR A 66 -4.79 15.13 2.47
CA TYR A 66 -4.46 13.98 3.30
C TYR A 66 -4.97 14.15 4.75
N GLU A 67 -5.91 15.06 5.01
CA GLU A 67 -6.42 15.30 6.37
C GLU A 67 -7.01 14.03 7.02
N SER A 68 -7.76 13.26 6.23
CA SER A 68 -8.36 11.99 6.67
C SER A 68 -7.32 10.88 6.89
N HIS A 69 -6.06 11.10 6.53
CA HIS A 69 -4.95 10.22 6.87
C HIS A 69 -4.45 10.49 8.30
N ASP A 70 -4.33 11.75 8.72
CA ASP A 70 -3.92 12.12 10.09
C ASP A 70 -4.89 11.55 11.15
N LEU A 71 -6.17 11.46 10.82
CA LEU A 71 -7.18 10.79 11.63
C LEU A 71 -6.80 9.35 11.99
N LYS A 72 -6.18 8.61 11.06
CA LYS A 72 -5.87 7.19 11.21
C LYS A 72 -4.76 6.97 12.22
N HIS A 73 -3.79 7.87 12.31
CA HIS A 73 -2.74 7.83 13.34
C HIS A 73 -3.34 7.80 14.74
N VAL A 74 -4.23 8.75 15.03
CA VAL A 74 -4.87 8.88 16.34
C VAL A 74 -5.84 7.72 16.60
N LEU A 75 -6.68 7.39 15.61
CA LEU A 75 -7.68 6.34 15.77
C LEU A 75 -7.04 4.96 16.01
N LEU A 76 -6.02 4.61 15.22
CA LEU A 76 -5.38 3.28 15.22
C LEU A 76 -4.19 3.16 16.19
N ASP A 77 -3.76 4.28 16.77
CA ASP A 77 -2.61 4.37 17.69
C ASP A 77 -1.25 4.14 17.00
N TYR A 78 -1.08 4.68 15.78
CA TYR A 78 0.20 4.73 15.08
C TYR A 78 0.83 6.11 15.25
N LYS A 79 2.11 6.18 15.63
CA LYS A 79 2.81 7.45 15.85
C LYS A 79 3.11 8.16 14.51
N MET A 80 3.35 9.47 14.58
CA MET A 80 3.82 10.28 13.45
C MET A 80 5.32 10.07 13.20
N THR A 81 5.74 8.81 13.00
CA THR A 81 7.12 8.45 12.68
C THR A 81 7.16 7.72 11.35
N ALA A 82 8.28 7.83 10.63
CA ALA A 82 8.49 7.14 9.35
C ALA A 82 8.20 5.63 9.40
N GLU A 83 8.56 4.94 10.49
CA GLU A 83 8.28 3.51 10.64
C GLU A 83 6.78 3.24 10.85
N ASP A 84 6.14 4.01 11.73
CA ASP A 84 4.72 3.86 12.00
C ASP A 84 3.83 4.29 10.82
N GLU A 85 4.31 5.20 9.98
CA GLU A 85 3.69 5.54 8.71
C GLU A 85 3.61 4.30 7.80
N ILE A 86 4.73 3.60 7.58
CA ILE A 86 4.77 2.37 6.78
C ILE A 86 3.90 1.27 7.41
N ARG A 87 3.95 1.13 8.75
CA ARG A 87 3.12 0.16 9.47
C ARG A 87 1.63 0.46 9.33
N MET A 88 1.25 1.73 9.40
CA MET A 88 -0.12 2.16 9.16
C MET A 88 -0.53 1.86 7.71
N GLN A 89 0.33 2.09 6.72
CA GLN A 89 0.02 1.69 5.34
C GLN A 89 -0.16 0.16 5.20
N ALA A 90 0.62 -0.65 5.92
CA ALA A 90 0.41 -2.09 5.98
C ALA A 90 -0.97 -2.45 6.56
N PHE A 91 -1.38 -1.80 7.66
CA PHE A 91 -2.72 -1.93 8.21
C PHE A 91 -3.80 -1.53 7.21
N MET A 92 -3.66 -0.36 6.58
CA MET A 92 -4.64 0.18 5.64
C MET A 92 -4.79 -0.71 4.41
N LEU A 93 -3.69 -1.28 3.91
CA LEU A 93 -3.74 -2.27 2.84
C LEU A 93 -4.56 -3.50 3.25
N GLY A 94 -4.35 -4.01 4.47
CA GLY A 94 -5.14 -5.11 5.03
C GLY A 94 -6.62 -4.73 5.23
N ASN A 95 -6.88 -3.47 5.53
CA ASN A 95 -8.21 -2.91 5.73
C ASN A 95 -8.99 -2.71 4.41
N GLY A 96 -8.32 -2.81 3.26
CA GLY A 96 -8.93 -2.69 1.93
C GLY A 96 -8.65 -1.37 1.21
N ASN A 97 -7.72 -0.55 1.72
CA ASN A 97 -7.31 0.70 1.09
C ASN A 97 -6.26 0.47 0.01
N TYR A 98 -6.72 0.25 -1.23
CA TYR A 98 -5.87 -0.03 -2.39
C TYR A 98 -5.57 1.24 -3.20
N THR A 99 -4.85 2.18 -2.59
CA THR A 99 -4.43 3.43 -3.27
C THR A 99 -2.96 3.37 -3.68
N ILE A 100 -2.58 4.13 -4.72
CA ILE A 100 -1.19 4.21 -5.19
C ILE A 100 -0.22 4.61 -4.07
N PRO A 101 -0.49 5.64 -3.23
CA PRO A 101 0.40 5.99 -2.12
C PRO A 101 0.59 4.86 -1.11
N CYS A 102 -0.48 4.12 -0.78
CA CYS A 102 -0.43 2.99 0.14
C CYS A 102 0.53 1.90 -0.36
N PHE A 103 0.42 1.51 -1.64
CA PHE A 103 1.33 0.54 -2.24
C PHE A 103 2.76 1.05 -2.33
N ALA A 104 2.95 2.31 -2.75
CA ALA A 104 4.28 2.89 -2.92
C ALA A 104 5.05 2.96 -1.59
N ILE A 105 4.41 3.48 -0.54
CA ILE A 105 5.01 3.60 0.80
C ILE A 105 5.31 2.22 1.38
N LEU A 106 4.38 1.26 1.26
CA LEU A 106 4.61 -0.09 1.76
C LEU A 106 5.73 -0.81 1.01
N ALA A 107 5.80 -0.66 -0.33
CA ALA A 107 6.88 -1.24 -1.13
C ALA A 107 8.24 -0.63 -0.77
N PHE A 108 8.28 0.70 -0.58
CA PHE A 108 9.48 1.41 -0.15
C PHE A 108 9.95 0.93 1.22
N GLY A 109 9.03 0.80 2.18
CA GLY A 109 9.30 0.25 3.49
C GLY A 109 9.71 -1.22 3.48
N ALA A 110 9.08 -2.05 2.64
CA ALA A 110 9.44 -3.45 2.48
C ALA A 110 10.87 -3.61 1.92
N LEU A 111 11.30 -2.74 1.01
CA LEU A 111 12.66 -2.78 0.46
C LEU A 111 13.71 -2.36 1.49
N LEU A 112 13.44 -1.31 2.27
CA LEU A 112 14.42 -0.69 3.16
C LEU A 112 14.42 -1.23 4.60
N LEU A 113 13.31 -1.83 5.06
CA LEU A 113 13.14 -2.32 6.44
C LEU A 113 12.79 -3.82 6.49
N PRO A 114 13.69 -4.72 6.05
CA PRO A 114 13.48 -6.16 6.13
C PRO A 114 13.30 -6.66 7.57
N ASP A 115 13.86 -5.95 8.55
CA ASP A 115 13.71 -6.28 9.98
C ASP A 115 12.28 -6.07 10.50
N LEU A 116 11.45 -5.28 9.82
CA LEU A 116 10.07 -5.00 10.22
C LEU A 116 9.01 -5.78 9.45
N TRP A 117 9.39 -6.69 8.54
CA TRP A 117 8.41 -7.44 7.73
C TRP A 117 7.40 -8.23 8.57
N SER A 118 7.85 -8.85 9.68
CA SER A 118 6.94 -9.54 10.60
C SER A 118 5.93 -8.56 11.22
N THR A 119 6.37 -7.35 11.55
CA THR A 119 5.52 -6.29 12.09
C THR A 119 4.53 -5.80 11.04
N PHE A 120 4.97 -5.52 9.82
CA PHE A 120 4.08 -5.13 8.71
C PHE A 120 3.01 -6.19 8.44
N TYR A 121 3.38 -7.47 8.47
CA TYR A 121 2.43 -8.56 8.28
C TYR A 121 1.41 -8.65 9.43
N LYS A 122 1.84 -8.41 10.68
CA LYS A 122 0.93 -8.33 11.84
C LYS A 122 -0.05 -7.17 11.69
N ASP A 123 0.43 -6.00 11.30
CA ASP A 123 -0.38 -4.80 11.07
C ASP A 123 -1.37 -5.03 9.91
N TYR A 124 -0.95 -5.64 8.81
CA TYR A 124 -1.83 -6.09 7.72
C TYR A 124 -2.93 -7.04 8.21
N LYS A 125 -2.58 -8.05 9.02
CA LYS A 125 -3.54 -9.00 9.59
C LYS A 125 -4.51 -8.33 10.55
N LYS A 126 -4.07 -7.31 11.29
CA LYS A 126 -4.93 -6.47 12.13
C LYS A 126 -5.95 -5.72 11.26
N GLY A 127 -5.49 -5.04 10.21
CA GLY A 127 -6.36 -4.33 9.27
C GLY A 127 -7.40 -5.22 8.58
N ARG A 128 -7.01 -6.45 8.24
CA ARG A 128 -7.90 -7.48 7.67
C ARG A 128 -9.06 -7.88 8.58
N LYS A 129 -8.92 -7.72 9.90
CA LYS A 129 -9.94 -8.07 10.90
C LYS A 129 -10.82 -6.89 11.29
N SER A 130 -10.43 -5.66 10.94
CA SER A 130 -11.13 -4.43 11.27
C SER A 130 -12.13 -4.02 10.18
N ILE A 131 -13.19 -3.30 10.58
CA ILE A 131 -14.14 -2.68 9.64
C ILE A 131 -13.41 -1.75 8.66
N PRO A 132 -13.88 -1.60 7.41
CA PRO A 132 -13.25 -0.67 6.47
C PRO A 132 -13.34 0.76 7.00
N ILE A 133 -12.19 1.45 7.06
CA ILE A 133 -12.08 2.84 7.51
C ILE A 133 -11.40 3.75 6.48
N SER A 134 -11.20 3.26 5.25
CA SER A 134 -10.59 4.06 4.18
C SER A 134 -11.41 5.30 3.82
N SER A 135 -12.74 5.24 3.99
CA SER A 135 -13.69 6.32 3.68
C SER A 135 -14.01 7.23 4.86
N TRP A 136 -13.38 7.02 6.02
CA TRP A 136 -13.65 7.85 7.20
C TRP A 136 -12.95 9.20 7.08
N THR A 137 -13.71 10.27 7.26
CA THR A 137 -13.24 11.66 7.18
C THR A 137 -13.22 12.32 8.55
N ILE A 138 -12.48 13.43 8.67
CA ILE A 138 -12.50 14.22 9.90
C ILE A 138 -13.88 14.84 10.11
N GLU A 139 -14.48 15.35 9.04
CA GLU A 139 -15.77 16.03 9.04
C GLU A 139 -16.89 15.14 9.61
N ASP A 140 -16.88 13.85 9.28
CA ASP A 140 -17.90 12.90 9.72
C ASP A 140 -17.66 12.37 11.15
N TYR A 141 -16.40 12.28 11.59
CA TYR A 141 -16.02 11.53 12.80
C TYR A 141 -15.38 12.36 13.92
N ALA A 142 -15.07 13.63 13.70
CA ALA A 142 -14.35 14.46 14.68
C ALA A 142 -15.05 14.60 16.03
N THR A 143 -16.37 14.60 16.06
CA THR A 143 -17.19 14.77 17.28
C THR A 143 -17.42 13.47 18.05
N TYR A 144 -17.07 12.32 17.47
CA TYR A 144 -17.21 11.03 18.15
C TYR A 144 -16.08 10.81 19.15
N THR A 145 -16.36 10.08 20.23
CA THR A 145 -15.32 9.73 21.19
C THR A 145 -14.39 8.66 20.62
N ILE A 146 -13.09 8.77 20.91
CA ILE A 146 -12.11 7.75 20.47
C ILE A 146 -12.48 6.36 20.97
N HIS A 147 -12.99 6.27 22.20
CA HIS A 147 -13.36 5.00 22.81
C HIS A 147 -14.44 4.28 21.99
N GLU A 148 -15.51 4.99 21.60
CA GLU A 148 -16.58 4.42 20.78
C GLU A 148 -16.08 3.98 19.40
N LEU A 149 -15.22 4.77 18.77
CA LEU A 149 -14.67 4.43 17.45
C LEU A 149 -13.76 3.20 17.51
N ARG A 150 -12.91 3.09 18.53
CA ARG A 150 -12.06 1.91 18.75
C ARG A 150 -12.89 0.67 19.08
N LEU A 151 -14.01 0.82 19.78
CA LEU A 151 -14.97 -0.27 20.00
C LEU A 151 -15.62 -0.71 18.68
N LYS A 152 -16.02 0.23 17.80
CA LYS A 152 -16.52 -0.10 16.45
C LYS A 152 -15.48 -0.85 15.62
N LEU A 153 -14.20 -0.46 15.70
CA LEU A 153 -13.10 -1.10 14.98
C LEU A 153 -12.85 -2.57 15.35
N ASN A 154 -13.08 -2.93 16.60
CA ASN A 154 -12.82 -4.28 17.13
C ASN A 154 -13.96 -5.27 16.86
N LYS A 155 -15.09 -4.82 16.30
CA LYS A 155 -16.18 -5.73 15.93
C LYS A 155 -15.67 -6.66 14.83
N PRO A 156 -15.74 -7.99 15.00
CA PRO A 156 -15.23 -8.93 14.02
C PRO A 156 -16.00 -8.74 12.71
N VAL A 157 -15.28 -8.39 11.65
CA VAL A 157 -15.85 -8.31 10.32
C VAL A 157 -16.10 -9.73 9.82
N THR A 158 -17.35 -10.18 9.91
CA THR A 158 -17.83 -11.41 9.26
C THR A 158 -18.10 -11.16 7.77
N GLU A 159 -17.17 -10.51 7.07
CA GLU A 159 -17.23 -10.47 5.62
C GLU A 159 -16.18 -11.44 5.09
N LYS A 160 -16.64 -12.36 4.23
CA LYS A 160 -15.78 -13.01 3.24
C LYS A 160 -15.25 -11.93 2.31
N ARG A 161 -14.30 -11.10 2.78
CA ARG A 161 -13.51 -10.24 1.90
C ARG A 161 -12.77 -11.18 0.98
N ASN A 162 -13.23 -11.25 -0.27
CA ASN A 162 -12.52 -11.88 -1.37
C ASN A 162 -11.12 -11.27 -1.35
N VAL A 163 -10.17 -12.00 -0.77
CA VAL A 163 -8.74 -11.80 -0.94
C VAL A 163 -8.59 -11.60 -2.44
N MET A 164 -8.22 -10.39 -2.87
CA MET A 164 -8.34 -9.88 -4.26
C MET A 164 -8.56 -11.03 -5.24
N ASN A 165 -9.77 -11.14 -5.81
CA ASN A 165 -10.25 -12.31 -6.56
C ASN A 165 -9.07 -13.08 -7.16
N LEU A 166 -8.79 -14.28 -6.65
CA LEU A 166 -7.59 -15.06 -7.05
C LEU A 166 -7.46 -15.12 -8.58
N LYS A 167 -8.59 -15.13 -9.30
CA LYS A 167 -8.63 -15.04 -10.77
C LYS A 167 -8.01 -13.74 -11.30
N SER A 168 -8.26 -12.59 -10.68
CA SER A 168 -7.65 -11.29 -11.02
C SER A 168 -6.15 -11.24 -10.72
N ILE A 169 -5.68 -11.76 -9.58
CA ILE A 169 -4.23 -11.85 -9.28
C ILE A 169 -3.55 -12.75 -10.30
N THR A 170 -4.09 -13.94 -10.54
CA THR A 170 -3.54 -14.89 -11.51
C THR A 170 -3.53 -14.31 -12.92
N LYS A 171 -4.56 -13.53 -13.30
CA LYS A 171 -4.60 -12.79 -14.57
C LYS A 171 -3.48 -11.74 -14.66
N LEU A 172 -3.27 -10.94 -13.62
CA LEU A 172 -2.19 -9.96 -13.57
C LEU A 172 -0.81 -10.62 -13.69
N GLY A 173 -0.58 -11.69 -12.92
CA GLY A 173 0.66 -12.47 -12.98
C GLY A 173 0.92 -13.07 -14.38
N ALA A 174 -0.13 -13.56 -15.04
CA ALA A 174 -0.02 -14.08 -16.40
C ALA A 174 0.38 -13.00 -17.42
N PHE A 175 -0.21 -11.80 -17.35
CA PHE A 175 0.21 -10.68 -18.21
C PHE A 175 1.64 -10.24 -17.93
N ALA A 176 2.05 -10.16 -16.66
CA ALA A 176 3.42 -9.81 -16.28
C ALA A 176 4.43 -10.84 -16.85
N SER A 177 4.12 -12.14 -16.76
CA SER A 177 4.93 -13.22 -17.34
C SER A 177 5.05 -13.09 -18.86
N ILE A 178 3.96 -12.78 -19.56
CA ILE A 178 3.97 -12.56 -21.02
C ILE A 178 4.86 -11.38 -21.38
N ILE A 179 4.70 -10.23 -20.71
CA ILE A 179 5.48 -9.02 -20.98
C ILE A 179 6.97 -9.27 -20.73
N ALA A 180 7.33 -9.88 -19.61
CA ALA A 180 8.70 -10.25 -19.29
C ALA A 180 9.27 -11.22 -20.33
N GLY A 181 8.46 -12.19 -20.79
CA GLY A 181 8.84 -13.14 -21.84
C GLY A 181 9.14 -12.49 -23.18
N ILE A 182 8.24 -11.60 -23.65
CA ILE A 182 8.44 -10.82 -24.88
C ILE A 182 9.69 -9.95 -24.75
N PHE A 183 9.85 -9.24 -23.63
CA PHE A 183 11.01 -8.39 -23.38
C PHE A 183 12.32 -9.19 -23.42
N GLY A 184 12.37 -10.36 -22.76
CA GLY A 184 13.54 -11.25 -22.79
C GLY A 184 13.91 -11.70 -24.21
N MET A 185 12.92 -12.07 -25.03
CA MET A 185 13.17 -12.45 -26.42
C MET A 185 13.61 -11.27 -27.30
N LEU A 186 13.00 -10.09 -27.15
CA LEU A 186 13.39 -8.88 -27.90
C LEU A 186 14.79 -8.39 -27.52
N PHE A 187 15.16 -8.50 -26.24
CA PHE A 187 16.49 -8.16 -25.76
C PHE A 187 17.60 -8.97 -26.46
N CYS A 188 17.28 -10.17 -26.96
CA CYS A 188 18.23 -11.03 -27.66
C CYS A 188 18.52 -10.59 -29.10
N LEU A 189 17.63 -9.83 -29.73
CA LEU A 189 17.72 -9.48 -31.16
C LEU A 189 19.05 -8.83 -31.57
N PRO A 190 19.61 -7.86 -30.82
CA PRO A 190 20.89 -7.24 -31.21
C PRO A 190 22.06 -8.23 -31.20
N PHE A 191 22.01 -9.24 -30.33
CA PHE A 191 23.10 -10.18 -30.11
C PHE A 191 23.09 -11.37 -31.08
N LEU A 192 21.97 -11.64 -31.75
CA LEU A 192 21.86 -12.69 -32.78
C LEU A 192 22.76 -12.42 -33.99
N PHE A 193 23.14 -11.16 -34.22
CA PHE A 193 24.03 -10.75 -35.30
C PHE A 193 25.47 -10.48 -34.83
N SER A 194 25.80 -10.79 -33.57
CA SER A 194 27.17 -10.65 -33.07
C SER A 194 28.08 -11.74 -33.65
N SER A 195 29.31 -11.36 -33.98
CA SER A 195 30.36 -12.29 -34.39
C SER A 195 31.04 -13.00 -33.21
N ASN A 196 30.73 -12.59 -31.97
CA ASN A 196 31.26 -13.20 -30.76
C ASN A 196 30.36 -14.36 -30.29
N LEU A 197 30.94 -15.54 -30.14
CA LEU A 197 30.23 -16.74 -29.69
C LEU A 197 29.66 -16.60 -28.28
N ALA A 198 30.32 -15.83 -27.40
CA ALA A 198 29.82 -15.56 -26.05
C ALA A 198 28.51 -14.75 -26.08
N ASP A 199 28.38 -13.80 -27.00
CA ASP A 199 27.17 -12.99 -27.16
C ASP A 199 26.01 -13.82 -27.70
N LEU A 200 26.30 -14.72 -28.66
CA LEU A 200 25.29 -15.60 -29.24
C LEU A 200 24.77 -16.63 -28.22
N VAL A 201 25.68 -17.23 -27.44
CA VAL A 201 25.31 -18.15 -26.34
C VAL A 201 24.58 -17.39 -25.23
N GLY A 202 25.05 -16.19 -24.88
CA GLY A 202 24.43 -15.31 -23.89
C GLY A 202 23.01 -14.91 -24.28
N ALA A 203 22.75 -14.66 -25.57
CA ALA A 203 21.42 -14.37 -26.11
C ALA A 203 20.48 -15.59 -26.13
N GLY A 204 21.02 -16.81 -26.16
CA GLY A 204 20.21 -18.03 -26.11
C GLY A 204 19.41 -18.18 -24.81
N PHE A 205 19.99 -17.80 -23.67
CA PHE A 205 19.36 -17.98 -22.36
C PHE A 205 18.10 -17.11 -22.16
N PRO A 206 18.13 -15.77 -22.39
CA PRO A 206 16.93 -14.95 -22.26
C PRO A 206 15.90 -15.25 -23.35
N PHE A 207 16.31 -15.73 -24.52
CA PHE A 207 15.38 -16.15 -25.57
C PHE A 207 14.56 -17.37 -25.13
N VAL A 208 15.23 -18.44 -24.69
CA VAL A 208 14.56 -19.66 -24.21
C VAL A 208 13.75 -19.38 -22.95
N GLY A 209 14.32 -18.67 -21.98
CA GLY A 209 13.61 -18.26 -20.77
C GLY A 209 12.39 -17.39 -21.07
N GLY A 210 12.53 -16.47 -22.03
CA GLY A 210 11.44 -15.60 -22.48
C GLY A 210 10.31 -16.37 -23.15
N ALA A 211 10.62 -17.35 -23.99
CA ALA A 211 9.63 -18.23 -24.62
C ALA A 211 8.84 -19.04 -23.58
N ILE A 212 9.53 -19.58 -22.56
CA ILE A 212 8.88 -20.32 -21.46
C ILE A 212 7.89 -19.41 -20.70
N LEU A 213 8.30 -18.19 -20.35
CA LEU A 213 7.46 -17.23 -19.62
C LEU A 213 6.25 -16.78 -20.45
N LEU A 214 6.43 -16.56 -21.75
CA LEU A 214 5.34 -16.20 -22.67
C LEU A 214 4.32 -17.34 -22.79
N VAL A 215 4.77 -18.56 -23.05
CA VAL A 215 3.89 -19.73 -23.17
C VAL A 215 3.17 -20.02 -21.86
N GLY A 216 3.88 -19.99 -20.73
CA GLY A 216 3.28 -20.20 -19.40
C GLY A 216 2.19 -19.18 -19.07
N GLY A 217 2.42 -17.91 -19.40
CA GLY A 217 1.42 -16.86 -19.23
C GLY A 217 0.20 -17.02 -20.14
N LEU A 218 0.40 -17.39 -21.41
CA LEU A 218 -0.70 -17.66 -22.35
C LEU A 218 -1.54 -18.87 -21.93
N ILE A 219 -0.91 -19.96 -21.48
CA ILE A 219 -1.62 -21.14 -20.94
C ILE A 219 -2.46 -20.74 -19.72
N THR A 220 -1.90 -19.91 -18.84
CA THR A 220 -2.61 -19.44 -17.65
C THR A 220 -3.84 -18.60 -18.04
N LEU A 221 -3.73 -17.68 -18.99
CA LEU A 221 -4.87 -16.90 -19.51
C LEU A 221 -5.91 -17.77 -20.22
N SER A 222 -5.47 -18.79 -20.96
CA SER A 222 -6.35 -19.76 -21.61
C SER A 222 -7.17 -20.54 -20.58
N ASN A 223 -6.52 -21.02 -19.52
CA ASN A 223 -7.18 -21.74 -18.43
C ASN A 223 -8.15 -20.86 -17.65
N LEU A 224 -7.83 -19.58 -17.44
CA LEU A 224 -8.72 -18.63 -16.76
C LEU A 224 -9.95 -18.25 -17.61
N SER A 225 -9.85 -18.35 -18.94
CA SER A 225 -10.95 -18.05 -19.86
C SER A 225 -11.91 -19.24 -20.07
N ARG A 226 -11.58 -20.44 -19.55
CA ARG A 226 -12.48 -21.59 -19.64
C ARG A 226 -13.69 -21.40 -18.71
N PRO A 227 -14.93 -21.64 -19.19
CA PRO A 227 -16.10 -21.59 -18.34
C PRO A 227 -16.03 -22.67 -17.25
N GLU A 228 -16.47 -22.30 -16.05
CA GLU A 228 -16.49 -23.21 -14.90
C GLU A 228 -17.49 -24.34 -15.19
N LYS A 229 -17.04 -25.61 -15.17
CA LYS A 229 -17.88 -26.80 -15.44
C LYS A 229 -19.14 -26.89 -14.55
N SER A 230 -19.21 -26.13 -13.45
CA SER A 230 -20.36 -26.08 -12.54
C SER A 230 -21.61 -25.40 -13.12
N GLN A 231 -21.49 -24.65 -14.22
CA GLN A 231 -22.64 -24.01 -14.88
C GLN A 231 -23.36 -24.91 -15.89
N LEU A 232 -22.76 -26.03 -16.30
CA LEU A 232 -23.35 -26.95 -17.28
C LEU A 232 -24.31 -27.99 -16.67
N VAL A 233 -24.36 -28.12 -15.35
CA VAL A 233 -25.25 -29.08 -14.66
C VAL A 233 -26.58 -28.43 -14.23
N LYS A 234 -26.75 -27.11 -14.41
CA LYS A 234 -28.01 -26.39 -14.11
C LYS A 234 -28.92 -26.18 -15.32
N VAL A 235 -28.54 -26.69 -16.49
CA VAL A 235 -29.33 -26.60 -17.72
C VAL A 235 -29.42 -27.99 -18.36
N VAL A 236 -30.02 -28.94 -17.63
CA VAL A 236 -30.69 -30.13 -18.18
C VAL A 236 -31.91 -30.40 -17.32
#